data_AF-A0A836L1D9-F1
#
_entry.id   AF-A0A836L1D9-F1
#
_cell.length_a   1.000
_cell.length_b   1.000
_cell.length_c   1.000
_cell.angle_alpha   90.00
_cell.angle_beta   90.00
_cell.angle_gamma   90.00
#
_symmetry.space_group_name_H-M   'P 1'
#
loop_
_entity.id
_entity.type
_entity.pdbx_description
1 polymer ?
#
loop_
_entity_poly.entity_id
_entity_poly.type
_entity_poly.pdbx_seq_one_letter_code
_entity_poly.pdbx_strand_id
1 'polypeptide(L)'
;MYLAVFNEFAHPGVLEKVKAEGICEVDIAPEPNRLAVSEEEQQVVRCNAKLITVQHNITGMRDVFDGMTEAELAKLDGQVDVKLEQLVALGFKVVERHPKTSAGRPMLDRVILSFPA
;
A
#
# COMPACT_ATOMS: atom_id res chain seq x y z
N MET A 1 4.78 -4.03 -7.56
CA MET A 1 4.09 -3.65 -6.30
C MET A 1 5.02 -2.78 -5.50
N TYR A 2 4.49 -1.77 -4.82
CA TYR A 2 5.29 -0.89 -3.98
C TYR A 2 4.53 -0.52 -2.71
N LEU A 3 5.27 -0.31 -1.63
CA LEU A 3 4.78 0.16 -0.34
C LEU A 3 4.93 1.67 -0.29
N ALA A 4 3.81 2.38 -0.42
CA ALA A 4 3.75 3.83 -0.30
C ALA A 4 3.54 4.24 1.15
N VAL A 5 4.37 5.15 1.64
CA VAL A 5 4.26 5.75 2.99
C VAL A 5 4.39 7.26 2.92
N PHE A 6 3.92 7.94 3.94
CA PHE A 6 4.17 9.37 4.10
C PHE A 6 5.61 9.64 4.52
N ASN A 7 6.05 10.89 4.35
CA ASN A 7 7.38 11.34 4.74
C ASN A 7 7.63 11.12 6.24
N GLU A 8 6.60 11.33 7.04
CA GLU A 8 6.60 11.26 8.49
C GLU A 8 6.44 9.84 9.04
N PHE A 9 6.49 8.82 8.19
CA PHE A 9 6.36 7.44 8.64
C PHE A 9 7.42 7.10 9.71
N ALA A 10 6.96 6.69 10.89
CA ALA A 10 7.77 6.69 12.11
C ALA A 10 8.81 5.56 12.18
N HIS A 11 8.79 4.62 11.23
CA HIS A 11 9.60 3.40 11.28
C HIS A 11 10.50 3.27 10.04
N PRO A 12 11.45 4.19 9.78
CA PRO A 12 12.31 4.10 8.60
C PRO A 12 13.11 2.79 8.56
N GLY A 13 13.51 2.25 9.71
CA GLY A 13 14.24 0.98 9.79
C GLY A 13 13.45 -0.24 9.28
N VAL A 14 12.11 -0.25 9.37
CA VAL A 14 11.33 -1.34 8.75
C VAL A 14 11.31 -1.21 7.24
N LEU A 15 11.29 0.02 6.70
CA LEU A 15 11.34 0.25 5.26
C LEU A 15 12.68 -0.19 4.66
N GLU A 16 13.78 0.00 5.38
CA GLU A 16 15.09 -0.52 4.98
C GLU A 16 15.10 -2.05 4.92
N LYS A 17 14.47 -2.73 5.88
CA LYS A 17 14.31 -4.20 5.84
C LYS A 17 13.46 -4.66 4.66
N VAL A 18 12.34 -3.97 4.40
CA VAL A 18 11.48 -4.25 3.23
C VAL A 18 12.28 -4.21 1.93
N LYS A 19 13.16 -3.20 1.78
CA LYS A 19 14.07 -3.08 0.63
C LYS A 19 15.13 -4.19 0.63
N ALA A 20 15.80 -4.42 1.75
CA ALA A 20 16.90 -5.38 1.87
C ALA A 20 16.46 -6.83 1.60
N GLU A 21 15.25 -7.19 2.02
CA GLU A 21 14.66 -8.52 1.81
C GLU A 21 14.00 -8.66 0.42
N GLY A 22 13.97 -7.60 -0.39
CA GLY A 22 13.37 -7.63 -1.72
C GLY A 22 11.86 -7.89 -1.70
N ILE A 23 11.15 -7.47 -0.64
CA ILE A 23 9.71 -7.69 -0.50
C ILE A 23 8.99 -6.86 -1.56
N CYS A 24 9.16 -5.56 -1.56
CA CYS A 24 8.61 -4.67 -2.59
C CYS A 24 9.42 -3.38 -2.66
N GLU A 25 9.18 -2.60 -3.71
CA GLU A 25 9.69 -1.24 -3.78
C GLU A 25 9.05 -0.40 -2.66
N VAL A 26 9.75 0.63 -2.19
CA VAL A 26 9.22 1.55 -1.18
C VAL A 26 9.21 2.95 -1.78
N ASP A 27 8.03 3.56 -1.77
CA ASP A 27 7.79 4.93 -2.20
C ASP A 27 7.50 5.78 -0.97
N ILE A 28 8.35 6.78 -0.73
CA ILE A 28 8.20 7.69 0.41
C ILE A 28 7.82 9.05 -0.15
N ALA A 29 6.72 9.61 0.35
CA ALA A 29 6.31 10.95 -0.05
C ALA A 29 7.47 11.95 0.16
N PRO A 30 7.79 12.76 -0.85
CA PRO A 30 8.96 13.65 -0.80
C PRO A 30 8.76 14.82 0.17
N GLU A 31 7.50 15.19 0.45
CA GLU A 31 7.14 16.28 1.35
C GLU A 31 6.22 15.78 2.48
N PRO A 32 6.24 16.46 3.64
CA PRO A 32 5.30 16.23 4.73
C PRO A 32 3.83 16.41 4.31
N ASN A 33 2.95 15.64 4.93
CA ASN A 33 1.50 15.75 4.77
C ASN A 33 0.98 17.03 5.44
N ARG A 34 0.53 17.99 4.62
CA ARG A 34 -0.02 19.27 5.10
C ARG A 34 -1.51 19.24 5.46
N LEU A 35 -2.19 18.11 5.22
CA LEU A 35 -3.62 17.96 5.44
C LEU A 35 -3.96 17.38 6.82
N ALA A 36 -3.05 16.62 7.42
CA ALA A 36 -3.19 16.12 8.78
C ALA A 36 -2.87 17.23 9.79
N VAL A 37 -3.89 17.77 10.45
CA VAL A 37 -3.76 18.90 11.38
C VAL A 37 -3.90 18.49 12.84
N SER A 38 -4.65 17.42 13.12
CA SER A 38 -4.79 16.89 14.49
C SER A 38 -3.72 15.85 14.81
N GLU A 39 -3.44 15.62 16.10
CA GLU A 39 -2.51 14.57 16.52
C GLU A 39 -2.99 13.18 16.11
N GLU A 40 -4.30 12.93 16.13
CA GLU A 40 -4.88 11.66 15.68
C GLU A 40 -4.62 11.45 14.18
N GLU A 41 -4.79 12.49 13.36
CA GLU A 41 -4.50 12.43 11.92
C GLU A 41 -3.01 12.24 11.66
N GLN A 42 -2.15 12.93 12.41
CA GLN A 42 -0.70 12.77 12.31
C GLN A 42 -0.24 11.37 12.75
N GLN A 43 -0.88 10.79 13.76
CA GLN A 43 -0.61 9.42 14.19
C GLN A 43 -0.92 8.43 13.06
N VAL A 44 -2.03 8.66 12.34
CA VAL A 44 -2.37 7.88 11.15
C VAL A 44 -1.30 8.02 10.07
N VAL A 45 -0.82 9.25 9.80
CA VAL A 45 0.25 9.50 8.82
C VAL A 45 1.54 8.77 9.20
N ARG A 46 1.91 8.78 10.49
CA ARG A 46 3.14 8.17 11.02
C ARG A 46 3.11 6.63 11.00
N CYS A 47 1.93 6.02 11.06
CA CYS A 47 1.78 4.56 11.15
C CYS A 47 1.27 3.89 9.89
N ASN A 48 0.59 4.59 8.99
CA ASN A 48 -0.05 3.96 7.84
C ASN A 48 0.89 3.79 6.65
N ALA A 49 0.71 2.67 5.95
CA ALA A 49 1.32 2.36 4.68
C ALA A 49 0.26 1.84 3.71
N LYS A 50 0.54 1.96 2.41
CA LYS A 50 -0.35 1.48 1.34
C LYS A 50 0.45 0.58 0.42
N LEU A 51 0.09 -0.70 0.34
CA LEU A 51 0.61 -1.57 -0.70
C LEU A 51 -0.21 -1.33 -1.97
N ILE A 52 0.47 -0.85 -3.01
CA ILE A 52 -0.10 -0.67 -4.35
C ILE A 52 0.34 -1.84 -5.21
N THR A 53 -0.62 -2.62 -5.71
CA THR A 53 -0.37 -3.92 -6.33
C THR A 53 -0.12 -3.80 -7.83
N VAL A 54 -0.69 -2.77 -8.47
CA VAL A 54 -0.50 -2.45 -9.89
C VAL A 54 -0.15 -0.98 -10.08
N GLN A 55 0.75 -0.69 -11.02
CA GLN A 55 1.08 0.68 -11.39
C GLN A 55 0.06 1.16 -12.42
N HIS A 56 -0.79 2.11 -12.03
CA HIS A 56 -1.74 2.74 -12.95
C HIS A 56 -1.00 3.66 -13.90
N ASN A 57 -0.84 3.24 -15.16
CA ASN A 57 -0.58 4.20 -16.23
C ASN A 57 -1.89 4.89 -16.56
N ILE A 58 -2.10 6.10 -16.03
CA ILE A 58 -3.25 6.97 -16.34
C ILE A 58 -3.04 7.57 -17.75
N THR A 59 -2.94 6.70 -18.75
CA THR A 59 -3.15 7.06 -20.15
C THR A 59 -4.60 6.69 -20.42
N GLY A 60 -5.50 7.65 -20.20
CA GLY A 60 -6.94 7.42 -20.04
C GLY A 60 -7.55 6.51 -21.11
N MET A 61 -8.27 5.48 -20.62
CA MET A 61 -9.49 4.86 -21.15
C MET A 61 -9.68 3.41 -20.68
N ARG A 62 -8.67 2.79 -20.03
CA ARG A 62 -8.79 1.43 -19.46
C ARG A 62 -8.19 1.35 -18.07
N ASP A 63 -8.92 0.71 -17.16
CA ASP A 63 -8.38 0.25 -15.88
C ASP A 63 -7.32 -0.83 -16.15
N VAL A 64 -6.32 -0.98 -15.27
CA VAL A 64 -5.30 -2.04 -15.41
C VAL A 64 -5.94 -3.43 -15.36
N PHE A 65 -7.11 -3.53 -14.71
CA PHE A 65 -7.90 -4.75 -14.65
C PHE A 65 -8.78 -4.97 -15.90
N ASP A 66 -8.94 -3.97 -16.78
CA ASP A 66 -9.75 -4.10 -17.99
C ASP A 66 -9.05 -5.03 -18.98
N GLY A 67 -9.53 -6.28 -19.06
CA GLY A 67 -9.01 -7.31 -19.96
C GLY A 67 -8.13 -8.35 -19.27
N MET A 68 -7.94 -8.28 -17.94
CA MET A 68 -7.38 -9.40 -17.19
C MET A 68 -8.39 -10.54 -17.13
N THR A 69 -7.91 -11.75 -17.37
CA THR A 69 -8.65 -12.98 -17.11
C THR A 69 -8.74 -13.25 -15.61
N GLU A 70 -9.73 -14.04 -15.19
CA GLU A 70 -9.85 -14.49 -13.78
C GLU A 70 -8.58 -15.20 -13.29
N ALA A 71 -7.92 -15.96 -14.17
CA ALA A 71 -6.67 -16.65 -13.85
C ALA A 71 -5.50 -15.69 -13.59
N GLU A 72 -5.41 -14.59 -14.35
CA GLU A 72 -4.40 -13.55 -14.13
C GLU A 72 -4.65 -12.78 -12.85
N LEU A 73 -5.93 -12.49 -12.54
CA LEU A 73 -6.31 -11.85 -11.29
C LEU A 73 -5.98 -12.74 -10.09
N ALA A 74 -6.32 -14.02 -10.14
CA ALA A 74 -6.00 -14.98 -9.08
C ALA A 74 -4.48 -15.13 -8.88
N LYS A 75 -3.70 -15.08 -9.96
CA LYS A 75 -2.24 -15.08 -9.88
C LYS A 75 -1.70 -13.82 -9.20
N LEU A 76 -2.25 -12.65 -9.54
CA LEU A 76 -1.89 -11.38 -8.91
C LEU A 76 -2.22 -11.43 -7.41
N ASP A 77 -3.41 -11.87 -7.05
CA ASP A 77 -3.82 -12.02 -5.64
C ASP A 77 -2.87 -12.94 -4.86
N GLY A 78 -2.47 -14.07 -5.44
CA GLY A 78 -1.49 -14.95 -4.83
C GLY A 78 -0.12 -14.29 -4.62
N GLN A 79 0.32 -13.43 -5.54
CA GLN A 79 1.53 -12.63 -5.34
C GLN A 79 1.36 -11.59 -4.22
N VAL A 80 0.19 -10.94 -4.15
CA VAL A 80 -0.13 -9.99 -3.09
C VAL A 80 -0.10 -10.69 -1.74
N ASP A 81 -0.69 -11.87 -1.61
CA ASP A 81 -0.74 -12.64 -0.38
C ASP A 81 0.65 -12.98 0.14
N VAL A 82 1.56 -13.46 -0.73
CA VAL A 82 2.96 -13.71 -0.36
C VAL A 82 3.64 -12.45 0.16
N LYS A 83 3.43 -11.29 -0.49
CA LYS A 83 4.02 -10.02 -0.01
C LYS A 83 3.40 -9.56 1.31
N LEU A 84 2.10 -9.75 1.49
CA LEU A 84 1.42 -9.42 2.75
C LEU A 84 1.94 -10.28 3.89
N GLU A 85 2.13 -11.59 3.69
CA GLU A 85 2.73 -12.47 4.71
C GLU A 85 4.12 -11.99 5.12
N GLN A 86 4.96 -11.62 4.15
CA GLN A 86 6.29 -11.08 4.41
C GLN A 86 6.24 -9.75 5.19
N LEU A 87 5.36 -8.82 4.81
CA LEU A 87 5.18 -7.55 5.51
C LEU A 87 4.63 -7.76 6.93
N VAL A 88 3.67 -8.68 7.11
CA VAL A 88 3.12 -9.02 8.42
C VAL A 88 4.18 -9.62 9.32
N ALA A 89 5.07 -10.48 8.79
CA ALA A 89 6.21 -11.01 9.54
C ALA A 89 7.18 -9.93 10.02
N LEU A 90 7.26 -8.79 9.31
CA LEU A 90 8.02 -7.61 9.74
C LEU A 90 7.30 -6.74 10.78
N GLY A 91 6.01 -6.99 11.03
CA GLY A 91 5.20 -6.30 12.05
C GLY A 91 4.08 -5.41 11.49
N PHE A 92 3.89 -5.36 10.16
CA PHE A 92 2.73 -4.68 9.60
C PHE A 92 1.42 -5.40 9.94
N LYS A 93 0.33 -4.65 10.03
CA LYS A 93 -1.04 -5.16 10.19
C LYS A 93 -1.87 -4.79 8.98
N VAL A 94 -2.62 -5.74 8.45
CA VAL A 94 -3.60 -5.47 7.41
C VAL A 94 -4.81 -4.79 8.04
N VAL A 95 -5.08 -3.55 7.62
CA VAL A 95 -6.23 -2.77 8.08
C VAL A 95 -7.42 -3.02 7.16
N GLU A 96 -7.21 -2.90 5.84
CA GLU A 96 -8.29 -3.05 4.86
C GLU A 96 -7.72 -3.51 3.51
N ARG A 97 -8.32 -4.54 2.90
CA ARG A 97 -8.08 -4.89 1.50
C ARG A 97 -9.18 -4.30 0.63
N HIS A 98 -8.78 -3.78 -0.53
CA HIS A 98 -9.68 -3.17 -1.50
C HIS A 98 -10.53 -2.04 -0.92
N PRO A 99 -9.90 -1.00 -0.31
CA PRO A 99 -10.62 0.13 0.26
C PRO A 99 -11.52 0.77 -0.79
N LYS A 100 -12.62 1.39 -0.34
CA LYS A 100 -13.61 1.95 -1.25
C LYS A 100 -13.26 3.38 -1.65
N THR A 101 -13.51 3.71 -2.91
CA THR A 101 -13.55 5.09 -3.40
C THR A 101 -14.73 5.86 -2.81
N SER A 102 -14.76 7.19 -2.99
CA SER A 102 -15.90 8.03 -2.60
C SER A 102 -17.22 7.63 -3.28
N ALA A 103 -17.14 6.97 -4.45
CA ALA A 103 -18.30 6.40 -5.14
C ALA A 103 -18.68 4.99 -4.66
N GLY A 104 -18.03 4.48 -3.60
CA GLY A 104 -18.30 3.15 -3.02
C GLY A 104 -17.69 1.98 -3.77
N ARG A 105 -16.89 2.23 -4.81
CA ARG A 105 -16.26 1.16 -5.62
C ARG A 105 -14.97 0.66 -4.98
N PRO A 106 -14.71 -0.66 -4.91
CA PRO A 106 -13.48 -1.20 -4.35
C PRO A 106 -12.26 -0.85 -5.21
N MET A 107 -11.14 -0.52 -4.55
CA MET A 107 -9.84 -0.29 -5.19
C MET A 107 -9.03 -1.59 -5.15
N LEU A 108 -9.21 -2.45 -6.14
CA LEU A 108 -8.58 -3.79 -6.20
C LEU A 108 -7.05 -3.74 -6.20
N ASP A 109 -6.49 -2.58 -6.54
CA ASP A 109 -5.06 -2.32 -6.56
C ASP A 109 -4.44 -2.00 -5.19
N ARG A 110 -5.24 -1.96 -4.11
CA ARG A 110 -4.80 -1.39 -2.83
C ARG A 110 -5.05 -2.27 -1.63
N VAL A 111 -4.05 -2.31 -0.75
CA VAL A 111 -4.17 -2.80 0.62
C VAL A 111 -3.66 -1.75 1.59
N ILE A 112 -4.48 -1.39 2.57
CA ILE A 112 -4.12 -0.48 3.66
C ILE A 112 -3.47 -1.30 4.77
N LEU A 113 -2.28 -0.86 5.16
CA LEU A 113 -1.48 -1.43 6.21
C LEU A 113 -1.26 -0.39 7.31
N SER A 114 -1.07 -0.85 8.53
CA SER A 114 -0.54 -0.03 9.61
C SER A 114 0.66 -0.71 10.24
N PHE A 115 1.63 0.08 10.67
CA PHE A 115 2.70 -0.35 11.54
C PHE A 115 2.45 0.29 12.91
N PRO A 116 2.21 -0.51 13.96
CA PRO A 116 1.95 0.04 15.29
C PRO A 116 3.14 0.88 15.76
N ALA A 117 2.82 2.00 16.41
CA ALA A 117 3.81 2.89 17.02
C ALA A 117 4.63 2.19 18.12
#